data_AF-A0A1A7XHD1-F1
#
_entry.id   AF-A0A1A7XHD1-F1
#
_cell.length_a   1.000
_cell.length_b   1.000
_cell.length_c   1.000
_cell.angle_alpha   90.00
_cell.angle_beta   90.00
_cell.angle_gamma   90.00
#
_symmetry.space_group_name_H-M   'P 1'
#
loop_
_entity.id
_entity.type
_entity.pdbx_description
1 polymer ?
#
loop_
_entity_poly.entity_id
_entity_poly.type
_entity_poly.pdbx_seq_one_letter_code
_entity_poly.pdbx_strand_id
1 'polypeptide(L)'
;LHSAPRGAVPISPSGTTVVCGSCHTSLIQQWQSFQLADVPVLQRLYVVPINQDTSAHHSSQHSLHDEQTPVSTEHLPEPKTSHEACFLCGKECRGDIRVVYAQAGVGKSRTVMYFPFINMLPCPPNAQRVRNGRVHCCSQCHSLLEDIWGEYRLSLSED
;
A
#
# COMPACT_ATOMS: atom_id res chain seq x y z
N LEU A 1 -0.38 0.78 3.53
CA LEU A 1 1.03 0.33 3.44
C LEU A 1 1.89 1.41 4.08
N HIS A 2 2.87 1.06 4.91
CA HIS A 2 3.70 2.07 5.58
C HIS A 2 5.04 2.24 4.87
N SER A 3 5.58 3.45 4.92
CA SER A 3 6.95 3.72 4.47
C SER A 3 7.93 3.13 5.49
N ALA A 4 9.08 2.68 4.99
CA ALA A 4 10.16 2.22 5.85
C ALA A 4 10.58 3.34 6.83
N PRO A 5 10.82 3.04 8.13
CA PRO A 5 11.34 4.00 9.08
C PRO A 5 12.69 4.58 8.63
N ARG A 6 13.05 5.77 9.14
CA ARG A 6 14.36 6.38 8.84
C ARG A 6 15.48 5.45 9.31
N GLY A 7 16.48 5.25 8.44
CA GLY A 7 17.62 4.36 8.73
C GLY A 7 17.32 2.87 8.63
N ALA A 8 16.10 2.47 8.23
CA ALA A 8 15.80 1.07 7.95
C ALA A 8 16.62 0.57 6.76
N VAL A 9 17.15 -0.64 6.89
CA VAL A 9 17.89 -1.31 5.80
C VAL A 9 16.89 -1.66 4.68
N PRO A 10 17.15 -1.26 3.43
CA PRO A 10 16.27 -1.63 2.31
C PRO A 10 16.28 -3.14 2.11
N ILE A 11 15.24 -3.66 1.46
CA ILE A 11 15.19 -5.07 1.07
C ILE A 11 16.32 -5.32 0.06
N SER A 12 17.11 -6.35 0.33
CA SER A 12 18.21 -6.78 -0.54
C SER A 12 17.66 -7.35 -1.86
N PRO A 13 18.49 -7.48 -2.91
CA PRO A 13 18.08 -8.14 -4.15
C PRO A 13 17.63 -9.59 -3.97
N SER A 14 18.08 -10.27 -2.92
CA SER A 14 17.63 -11.63 -2.57
C SER A 14 16.32 -11.66 -1.77
N GLY A 15 15.69 -10.51 -1.55
CA GLY A 15 14.39 -10.39 -0.87
C GLY A 15 14.48 -10.40 0.66
N THR A 16 15.65 -10.13 1.24
CA THR A 16 15.86 -10.15 2.70
C THR A 16 16.09 -8.76 3.28
N THR A 17 15.68 -8.56 4.54
CA THR A 17 16.03 -7.37 5.33
C THR A 17 16.15 -7.76 6.80
N VAL A 18 16.64 -6.85 7.64
CA VAL A 18 16.76 -7.04 9.08
C VAL A 18 15.57 -6.43 9.81
N VAL A 19 15.14 -7.09 10.87
CA VAL A 19 14.10 -6.62 11.78
C VAL A 19 14.54 -6.86 13.22
N CYS A 20 13.99 -6.12 14.18
CA CYS A 20 14.23 -6.40 15.60
C CYS A 20 13.55 -7.71 16.03
N GLY A 21 13.97 -8.27 17.18
CA GLY A 21 13.46 -9.55 17.68
C GLY A 21 11.94 -9.59 17.91
N SER A 22 11.35 -8.48 18.38
CA SER A 22 9.89 -8.41 18.60
C SER A 22 9.11 -8.43 17.28
N CYS A 23 9.56 -7.68 16.26
CA CYS A 23 8.95 -7.69 14.93
C CYS A 23 9.09 -9.06 14.27
N HIS A 24 10.25 -9.73 14.42
CA HIS A 24 10.46 -11.09 13.91
C HIS A 24 9.44 -12.06 14.51
N THR A 25 9.32 -12.11 15.84
CA THR A 25 8.37 -13.01 16.52
C THR A 25 6.94 -12.76 16.09
N SER A 26 6.52 -11.48 16.02
CA SER A 26 5.17 -11.11 15.57
C SER A 26 4.88 -11.55 14.13
N LEU A 27 5.83 -11.37 13.21
CA LEU A 27 5.67 -11.78 11.81
C LEU A 27 5.61 -13.30 11.66
N ILE A 28 6.42 -14.05 12.43
CA ILE A 28 6.37 -15.52 12.44
C ILE A 28 5.01 -16.02 12.96
N GLN A 29 4.49 -15.44 14.04
CA GLN A 29 3.17 -15.82 14.58
C GLN A 29 2.05 -15.57 13.56
N GLN A 30 2.08 -14.43 12.87
CA GLN A 30 1.13 -14.12 11.80
C GLN A 30 1.26 -15.11 10.64
N TRP A 31 2.49 -15.43 10.22
CA TRP A 31 2.75 -16.40 9.16
C TRP A 31 2.19 -17.77 9.52
N GLN A 32 2.47 -18.27 10.74
CA GLN A 32 1.94 -19.54 11.23
C GLN A 32 0.41 -19.54 11.27
N SER A 33 -0.21 -18.44 11.70
CA SER A 33 -1.67 -18.30 11.71
C SER A 33 -2.26 -18.39 10.30
N PHE A 34 -1.63 -17.74 9.31
CA PHE A 34 -2.05 -17.87 7.91
C PHE A 34 -1.79 -19.25 7.32
N GLN A 35 -0.72 -19.94 7.74
CA GLN A 35 -0.47 -21.33 7.34
C GLN A 35 -1.58 -22.25 7.87
N LEU A 36 -1.96 -22.11 9.15
CA LEU A 36 -3.01 -22.92 9.77
C LEU A 36 -4.40 -22.66 9.16
N ALA A 37 -4.65 -21.44 8.70
CA ALA A 37 -5.89 -21.05 8.05
C ALA A 37 -5.89 -21.29 6.52
N ASP A 38 -4.86 -21.93 5.96
CA ASP A 38 -4.68 -22.17 4.52
C ASP A 38 -4.88 -20.92 3.65
N VAL A 39 -4.50 -19.75 4.15
CA VAL A 39 -4.62 -18.50 3.39
C VAL A 39 -3.52 -18.47 2.33
N PRO A 40 -3.84 -18.35 1.03
CA PRO A 40 -2.84 -18.25 -0.03
C PRO A 40 -1.83 -17.12 0.23
N VAL A 41 -0.55 -17.34 -0.07
CA VAL A 41 0.54 -16.39 0.23
C VAL A 41 0.24 -14.97 -0.28
N LEU A 42 -0.30 -14.85 -1.50
CA LEU A 42 -0.64 -13.57 -2.13
C LEU A 42 -1.79 -12.81 -1.43
N GLN A 43 -2.59 -13.48 -0.61
CA GLN A 43 -3.72 -12.91 0.13
C GLN A 43 -3.37 -12.52 1.57
N ARG A 44 -2.16 -12.84 2.04
CA ARG A 44 -1.75 -12.59 3.42
C ARG A 44 -1.40 -11.13 3.62
N LEU A 45 -2.03 -10.50 4.61
CA LEU A 45 -1.68 -9.15 5.07
C LEU A 45 -0.98 -9.24 6.42
N TYR A 46 0.33 -8.99 6.41
CA TYR A 46 1.12 -8.88 7.62
C TYR A 46 1.07 -7.46 8.15
N VAL A 47 0.86 -7.32 9.46
CA VAL A 47 0.83 -6.04 10.16
C VAL A 47 1.99 -6.00 11.14
N VAL A 48 2.82 -4.96 11.04
CA VAL A 48 3.84 -4.67 12.05
C VAL A 48 3.35 -3.47 12.86
N PRO A 49 3.20 -3.59 14.19
CA PRO A 49 2.86 -2.44 15.02
C PRO A 49 3.98 -1.41 14.91
N ILE A 50 3.63 -0.23 14.42
CA ILE A 50 4.55 0.92 14.40
C ILE A 50 4.39 1.57 15.76
N ASN A 51 5.47 1.60 16.54
CA ASN A 51 5.53 2.44 17.72
C ASN A 51 5.44 3.89 17.24
N GLN A 52 4.23 4.43 17.14
CA GLN A 52 4.02 5.87 17.14
C GLN A 52 4.59 6.36 18.47
N ASP A 53 5.53 7.29 18.39
CA ASP A 53 6.32 7.78 19.51
C ASP A 53 5.46 7.90 20.78
N THR A 54 5.78 7.11 21.80
CA THR A 54 5.26 7.31 23.14
C THR A 54 5.89 8.58 23.70
N SER A 55 5.28 9.73 23.42
CA SER A 55 5.48 10.97 24.19
C SER A 55 4.22 11.28 24.98
N ALA A 56 3.90 10.40 25.93
CA ALA A 56 2.92 10.60 27.00
C ALA A 56 3.28 9.62 28.12
N HIS A 57 3.70 9.96 29.35
CA HIS A 57 3.96 11.19 30.10
C HIS A 57 4.85 10.77 31.29
N HIS A 58 5.83 11.57 31.72
CA HIS A 58 6.00 11.89 33.15
C HIS A 58 7.01 13.03 33.34
N SER A 59 6.51 14.24 33.63
CA SER A 59 7.08 15.15 34.63
C SER A 59 6.13 16.32 34.82
N SER A 60 5.40 16.23 35.91
CA SER A 60 4.77 17.33 36.62
C SER A 60 5.73 18.50 36.81
N GLN A 61 5.40 19.68 36.29
CA GLN A 61 5.78 20.96 36.88
C GLN A 61 4.91 22.11 36.33
N HIS A 62 3.96 22.47 37.18
CA HIS A 62 3.29 23.75 37.37
C HIS A 62 4.11 24.98 36.93
N SER A 63 3.53 25.88 36.10
CA SER A 63 3.62 27.35 36.24
C SER A 63 2.68 28.06 35.26
N LEU A 64 2.24 29.24 35.70
CA LEU A 64 1.12 30.07 35.26
C LEU A 64 1.49 31.03 34.11
N HIS A 65 0.47 31.77 33.64
CA HIS A 65 0.48 32.98 32.78
C HIS A 65 0.45 32.73 31.25
N ASP A 66 -0.32 33.42 30.40
CA ASP A 66 -1.39 34.44 30.47
C ASP A 66 -1.75 34.85 29.01
N GLU A 67 -2.98 35.32 28.79
CA GLU A 67 -3.47 36.04 27.58
C GLU A 67 -3.40 35.30 26.20
N GLN A 68 -4.38 35.27 25.29
CA GLN A 68 -5.43 36.24 24.97
C GLN A 68 -6.47 35.59 23.98
N THR A 69 -7.76 35.79 24.27
CA THR A 69 -8.94 35.92 23.37
C THR A 69 -9.32 34.86 22.30
N PRO A 70 -10.61 34.40 22.28
CA PRO A 70 -11.19 33.60 21.21
C PRO A 70 -11.98 34.48 20.22
N VAL A 71 -11.76 34.32 18.91
CA VAL A 71 -12.73 34.73 17.90
C VAL A 71 -13.04 33.54 17.00
N SER A 72 -14.32 33.14 17.05
CA SER A 72 -14.94 32.20 16.14
C SER A 72 -15.10 32.81 14.77
N THR A 73 -14.79 32.06 13.71
CA THR A 73 -15.62 32.05 12.50
C THR A 73 -15.30 30.86 11.59
N GLU A 74 -16.34 30.07 11.34
CA GLU A 74 -16.74 29.55 10.02
C GLU A 74 -16.00 28.30 9.49
N HIS A 75 -16.62 27.17 9.83
CA HIS A 75 -16.52 25.88 9.16
C HIS A 75 -17.10 25.97 7.73
N LEU A 76 -16.26 25.78 6.71
CA LEU A 76 -16.71 25.46 5.35
C LEU A 76 -16.28 24.03 5.03
N PRO A 77 -17.16 23.17 4.47
CA PRO A 77 -16.77 21.80 4.11
C PRO A 77 -15.86 21.87 2.88
N GLU A 78 -14.56 21.62 3.07
CA GLU A 78 -13.62 21.46 1.97
C GLU A 78 -14.12 20.39 0.98
N PRO A 79 -13.94 20.60 -0.33
CA PRO A 79 -14.32 19.61 -1.33
C PRO A 79 -13.56 18.34 -1.02
N LYS A 80 -14.28 17.23 -0.83
CA LYS A 80 -13.70 15.90 -0.64
C LYS A 80 -12.79 15.60 -1.83
N THR A 81 -11.51 15.93 -1.73
CA THR A 81 -10.49 15.39 -2.61
C THR A 81 -10.53 13.90 -2.34
N SER A 82 -11.13 13.13 -3.24
CA SER A 82 -11.21 11.67 -3.13
C SER A 82 -9.80 11.14 -3.25
N HIS A 83 -9.12 11.07 -2.12
CA HIS A 83 -7.78 10.54 -1.98
C HIS A 83 -7.87 9.02 -2.17
N GLU A 84 -7.89 8.59 -3.43
CA GLU A 84 -7.91 7.17 -3.77
C GLU A 84 -6.51 6.57 -3.54
N ALA A 85 -6.43 5.46 -2.81
CA ALA A 85 -5.19 4.74 -2.67
C ALA A 85 -4.93 3.86 -3.89
N CYS A 86 -3.66 3.77 -4.30
CA CYS A 86 -3.20 2.83 -5.31
C CYS A 86 -3.50 1.40 -4.86
N PHE A 87 -4.15 0.59 -5.72
CA PHE A 87 -4.47 -0.80 -5.40
C PHE A 87 -3.23 -1.68 -5.17
N LEU A 88 -2.10 -1.34 -5.79
CA LEU A 88 -0.88 -2.16 -5.75
C LEU A 88 0.00 -1.85 -4.54
N CYS A 89 0.23 -0.56 -4.24
CA CYS A 89 1.10 -0.15 -3.13
C CYS A 89 0.35 0.45 -1.94
N GLY A 90 -0.96 0.66 -2.03
CA GLY A 90 -1.78 1.23 -0.94
C GLY A 90 -1.41 2.66 -0.54
N LYS A 91 -0.62 3.38 -1.35
CA LYS A 91 -0.29 4.81 -1.12
C LYS A 91 -1.40 5.69 -1.71
N GLU A 92 -1.67 6.79 -1.04
CA GLU A 92 -2.59 7.83 -1.49
C GLU A 92 -2.12 8.46 -2.81
N CYS A 93 -3.01 8.53 -3.80
CA CYS A 93 -2.72 9.14 -5.10
C CYS A 93 -3.28 10.57 -5.13
N ARG A 94 -2.40 11.57 -5.28
CA ARG A 94 -2.77 12.99 -5.41
C ARG A 94 -3.04 13.36 -6.87
N GLY A 95 -3.94 12.61 -7.53
CA GLY A 95 -4.45 12.92 -8.88
C GLY A 95 -3.79 12.20 -10.07
N ASP A 96 -2.60 11.61 -9.93
CA ASP A 96 -1.98 10.80 -11.00
C ASP A 96 -2.34 9.31 -10.83
N ILE A 97 -3.57 8.99 -11.22
CA ILE A 97 -4.15 7.64 -11.16
C ILE A 97 -4.19 7.06 -12.57
N ARG A 98 -3.71 5.82 -12.70
CA ARG A 98 -3.73 5.03 -13.93
C ARG A 98 -4.62 3.80 -13.75
N VAL A 99 -5.20 3.33 -14.85
CA VAL A 99 -6.06 2.14 -14.87
C VAL A 99 -5.26 0.94 -15.35
N VAL A 100 -5.35 -0.16 -14.60
CA VAL A 100 -4.74 -1.44 -14.94
C VAL A 100 -5.82 -2.52 -15.01
N TYR A 101 -5.64 -3.49 -15.91
CA TYR A 101 -6.57 -4.59 -16.10
C TYR A 101 -6.12 -5.85 -15.36
N ALA A 102 -7.02 -6.43 -14.58
CA ALA A 102 -6.84 -7.73 -13.91
C ALA A 102 -7.33 -8.91 -14.77
N GLN A 103 -7.90 -8.64 -15.95
CA GLN A 103 -8.46 -9.64 -16.85
C GLN A 103 -8.17 -9.24 -18.31
N ALA A 104 -7.97 -10.23 -19.17
CA ALA A 104 -7.93 -9.99 -20.61
C ALA A 104 -9.33 -9.57 -21.11
N GLY A 105 -9.38 -8.59 -22.03
CA GLY A 105 -10.64 -8.17 -22.63
C GLY A 105 -11.34 -9.30 -23.41
N VAL A 106 -12.66 -9.19 -23.56
CA VAL A 106 -13.45 -10.07 -24.44
C VAL A 106 -13.09 -9.73 -25.89
N GLY A 107 -12.05 -10.39 -26.40
CA GLY A 107 -11.43 -10.08 -27.69
C GLY A 107 -9.93 -9.94 -27.50
N LYS A 108 -9.18 -10.89 -28.06
CA LYS A 108 -7.73 -11.13 -27.86
C LYS A 108 -6.83 -10.01 -28.43
N SER A 109 -7.01 -8.76 -28.05
CA SER A 109 -6.04 -7.72 -28.37
C SER A 109 -4.81 -7.93 -27.48
N ARG A 110 -3.76 -8.57 -28.01
CA ARG A 110 -2.43 -8.72 -27.37
C ARG A 110 -1.76 -7.37 -27.04
N THR A 111 -2.39 -6.27 -27.42
CA THR A 111 -1.90 -4.90 -27.25
C THR A 111 -2.17 -4.33 -25.85
N VAL A 112 -3.18 -4.84 -25.15
CA VAL A 112 -3.54 -4.34 -23.80
C VAL A 112 -2.89 -5.23 -22.74
N MET A 113 -2.13 -4.61 -21.82
CA MET A 113 -1.56 -5.30 -20.68
C MET A 113 -2.64 -5.73 -19.68
N TYR A 114 -2.54 -6.97 -19.20
CA TYR A 114 -3.41 -7.49 -18.15
C TYR A 114 -2.64 -8.36 -17.17
N PHE A 115 -3.05 -8.34 -15.90
CA PHE A 115 -2.32 -8.98 -14.80
C PHE A 115 -3.29 -9.77 -13.91
N PRO A 116 -3.52 -11.07 -14.20
CA PRO A 116 -4.49 -11.89 -13.47
C PRO A 116 -4.25 -11.98 -11.97
N PHE A 117 -2.99 -11.89 -11.53
CA PHE A 117 -2.61 -11.96 -10.11
C PHE A 117 -3.26 -10.86 -9.26
N ILE A 118 -3.66 -9.73 -9.88
CA ILE A 118 -4.35 -8.63 -9.18
C ILE A 118 -5.64 -9.11 -8.52
N ASN A 119 -6.36 -10.09 -9.11
CA ASN A 119 -7.56 -10.66 -8.49
C ASN A 119 -7.28 -11.46 -7.22
N MET A 120 -6.02 -11.86 -7.00
CA MET A 120 -5.57 -12.60 -5.83
C MET A 120 -5.01 -11.69 -4.74
N LEU A 121 -4.88 -10.39 -5.01
CA LEU A 121 -4.38 -9.43 -4.02
C LEU A 121 -5.50 -8.96 -3.09
N PRO A 122 -5.21 -8.79 -1.79
CA PRO A 122 -6.16 -8.17 -0.87
C PRO A 122 -6.33 -6.69 -1.26
N CYS A 123 -7.57 -6.19 -1.18
CA CYS A 123 -7.85 -4.78 -1.47
C CYS A 123 -7.27 -3.89 -0.35
N PRO A 124 -6.34 -2.95 -0.65
CA PRO A 124 -5.83 -2.05 0.37
C PRO A 124 -6.93 -1.16 0.96
N PRO A 125 -6.75 -0.67 2.21
CA PRO A 125 -7.61 0.36 2.77
C PRO A 125 -7.63 1.59 1.87
N ASN A 126 -8.81 2.17 1.64
CA ASN A 126 -9.04 3.36 0.80
C ASN A 126 -8.70 3.19 -0.69
N ALA A 127 -8.34 1.99 -1.15
CA ALA A 127 -8.22 1.68 -2.57
C ALA A 127 -9.57 1.25 -3.14
N GLN A 128 -9.80 1.55 -4.42
CA GLN A 128 -10.98 1.04 -5.11
C GLN A 128 -10.83 -0.47 -5.34
N ARG A 129 -11.80 -1.25 -4.86
CA ARG A 129 -11.88 -2.70 -5.15
C ARG A 129 -11.90 -2.93 -6.67
N VAL A 130 -11.35 -4.06 -7.11
CA VAL A 130 -11.45 -4.52 -8.51
C VAL A 130 -12.90 -4.43 -8.99
N ARG A 131 -13.16 -3.64 -10.04
CA ARG A 131 -14.48 -3.49 -10.67
C ARG A 131 -14.34 -3.72 -12.17
N ASN A 132 -15.14 -4.64 -12.72
CA ASN A 132 -15.11 -5.00 -14.15
C ASN A 132 -13.71 -5.37 -14.66
N GLY A 133 -12.93 -6.08 -13.83
CA GLY A 133 -11.56 -6.45 -14.15
C GLY A 133 -10.58 -5.28 -14.22
N ARG A 134 -10.89 -4.12 -13.60
CA ARG A 134 -10.05 -2.92 -13.59
C ARG A 134 -9.71 -2.48 -12.17
N VAL A 135 -8.52 -1.93 -12.00
CA VAL A 135 -8.04 -1.30 -10.76
C VAL A 135 -7.34 0.02 -11.05
N HIS A 136 -7.29 0.88 -10.03
CA HIS A 136 -6.56 2.15 -10.05
C HIS A 136 -5.21 2.00 -9.36
N CYS A 137 -4.13 2.49 -9.97
CA CYS A 137 -2.80 2.52 -9.38
C CYS A 137 -2.10 3.87 -9.59
N CYS A 138 -1.07 4.15 -8.80
CA CYS A 138 -0.21 5.32 -9.03
C CYS A 138 0.68 5.11 -10.27
N SER A 139 1.22 6.19 -10.81
CA SER A 139 2.16 6.16 -11.95
C SER A 139 3.37 5.28 -11.72
N GLN A 140 3.98 5.31 -10.54
CA GLN A 140 5.14 4.45 -10.24
C GLN A 140 4.82 2.96 -10.38
N CYS A 141 3.67 2.51 -9.87
CA CYS A 141 3.25 1.12 -10.00
C CYS A 141 2.82 0.79 -11.44
N HIS A 142 2.28 1.77 -12.17
CA HIS A 142 1.95 1.60 -13.58
C HIS A 142 3.20 1.35 -14.42
N SER A 143 4.25 2.18 -14.26
CA SER A 143 5.51 2.02 -15.00
C SER A 143 6.17 0.67 -14.74
N LEU A 144 6.16 0.19 -13.47
CA LEU A 144 6.65 -1.15 -13.15
C LEU A 144 5.89 -2.25 -13.90
N LEU A 145 4.57 -2.11 -14.03
CA LEU A 145 3.76 -3.08 -14.78
C LEU A 145 4.03 -2.99 -16.28
N GLU A 146 4.27 -1.80 -16.83
CA GLU A 146 4.68 -1.62 -18.22
C GLU A 146 6.01 -2.33 -18.51
N ASP A 147 6.99 -2.23 -17.61
CA ASP A 147 8.27 -2.93 -17.73
C ASP A 147 8.06 -4.45 -17.72
N ILE A 148 7.30 -4.99 -16.75
CA ILE A 148 6.99 -6.43 -16.66
C ILE A 148 6.29 -6.91 -17.93
N TRP A 149 5.36 -6.13 -18.47
CA TRP A 149 4.65 -6.46 -19.70
C TRP A 149 5.56 -6.41 -20.93
N GLY A 150 6.48 -5.44 -20.99
CA GLY A 150 7.50 -5.33 -22.03
C GLY A 150 8.35 -6.59 -22.10
N GLU A 151 8.91 -7.02 -20.97
CA GLU A 151 9.71 -8.23 -20.86
C GLU A 151 8.91 -9.48 -21.27
N TYR A 152 7.67 -9.63 -20.78
CA TYR A 152 6.79 -10.73 -21.17
C TYR A 152 6.51 -10.75 -22.68
N ARG A 153 6.37 -9.58 -23.31
CA ARG A 153 6.14 -9.50 -24.76
C ARG A 153 7.38 -9.88 -25.56
N LEU A 154 8.57 -9.51 -25.09
CA LEU A 154 9.84 -9.89 -25.71
C LEU A 154 10.04 -11.41 -25.63
N SER A 155 9.78 -12.03 -24.47
CA SER A 155 9.89 -13.49 -24.33
C SER A 155 8.94 -14.25 -25.26
N LEU A 156 7.78 -13.68 -25.59
CA LEU A 156 6.83 -14.28 -26.54
C LEU A 156 7.22 -14.13 -28.02
N SER A 157 8.25 -13.34 -28.34
CA SER A 157 8.73 -13.15 -29.72
C SER A 157 9.91 -14.03 -30.09
N GLU A 158 10.47 -14.76 -29.12
CA GLU A 158 11.58 -15.69 -29.30
C GLU A 158 11.14 -17.16 -29.46
N ASP A 159 9.83 -17.43 -29.41
CA ASP A 159 9.15 -18.70 -29.75
C ASP A 159 8.48 -18.62 -31.14
#